data_AF-A0A820FM91-F1
#
_entry.id   AF-A0A820FM91-F1
#
_cell.length_a   1.000
_cell.length_b   1.000
_cell.length_c   1.000
_cell.angle_alpha   90.00
_cell.angle_beta   90.00
_cell.angle_gamma   90.00
#
_symmetry.space_group_name_H-M   'P 1'
#
loop_
_entity.id
_entity.type
_entity.pdbx_description
1 polymer ?
#
loop_
_entity_poly.entity_id
_entity_poly.type
_entity_poly.pdbx_seq_one_letter_code
_entity_poly.pdbx_strand_id
1 'polypeptide(L)'
;MFVNSIYFCFIIGLLIFVQTSYSYDRDHLTNLGAFCSNDSSLGPPNLNPIDDSSAKLIRTIENGSLYTIGAGDDKVWLLHLWGYDGYDYGFAYGTLLKEQITQLIPRAWAHFEQKIIDDLD
;
A
#
# COMPACT_ATOMS: atom_id res chain seq x y z
N MET A 1 -8.54 -46.02 -38.41
CA MET A 1 -7.30 -45.53 -37.77
C MET A 1 -7.51 -44.16 -37.10
N PHE A 2 -8.62 -43.96 -36.35
CA PHE A 2 -8.98 -42.67 -35.72
C PHE A 2 -9.17 -42.75 -34.19
N VAL A 3 -9.13 -43.96 -33.61
CA VAL A 3 -9.43 -44.16 -32.18
C VAL A 3 -8.24 -43.78 -31.29
N ASN A 4 -7.00 -43.92 -31.77
CA ASN A 4 -5.78 -43.66 -30.96
C ASN A 4 -5.50 -42.16 -30.69
N SER A 5 -6.11 -41.24 -31.44
CA SER A 5 -5.87 -39.80 -31.28
C SER A 5 -6.65 -39.21 -30.09
N ILE A 6 -7.85 -39.73 -29.82
CA ILE A 6 -8.71 -39.25 -28.73
C ILE A 6 -8.15 -39.69 -27.36
N TYR A 7 -7.64 -40.92 -27.25
CA TYR A 7 -7.00 -41.41 -26.03
C TYR A 7 -5.71 -40.65 -25.68
N PHE A 8 -4.96 -40.20 -26.69
CA PHE A 8 -3.75 -39.40 -26.47
C PHE A 8 -4.07 -38.03 -25.86
N CYS A 9 -5.12 -37.35 -26.34
CA CYS A 9 -5.57 -36.09 -25.76
C CYS A 9 -6.13 -36.24 -24.33
N PHE A 10 -6.84 -37.33 -24.04
CA PHE A 10 -7.37 -37.58 -22.68
C PHE A 10 -6.25 -37.86 -21.67
N ILE A 11 -5.22 -38.61 -22.07
CA ILE A 11 -4.08 -38.91 -21.19
C ILE A 11 -3.22 -37.65 -20.93
N ILE A 12 -3.00 -36.80 -21.94
CA ILE A 12 -2.30 -35.53 -21.75
C ILE A 12 -3.12 -34.58 -20.85
N GLY A 13 -4.45 -34.49 -21.06
CA GLY A 13 -5.33 -33.69 -20.22
C GLY A 13 -5.32 -34.13 -18.75
N LEU A 14 -5.31 -35.44 -18.49
CA LEU A 14 -5.23 -35.98 -17.13
C LEU A 14 -3.86 -35.72 -16.49
N LEU A 15 -2.76 -35.84 -17.25
CA LEU A 15 -1.41 -35.55 -16.75
C LEU A 15 -1.21 -34.06 -16.40
N ILE A 16 -1.79 -33.14 -17.17
CA ILE A 16 -1.75 -31.70 -16.88
C ILE A 16 -2.58 -31.39 -15.61
N PHE A 17 -3.75 -32.00 -15.46
CA PHE A 17 -4.60 -31.79 -14.27
C PHE A 17 -3.99 -32.35 -12.98
N VAL A 18 -3.21 -33.44 -13.09
CA VAL A 18 -2.48 -34.03 -11.96
C VAL A 18 -1.25 -33.19 -11.59
N GLN A 19 -0.50 -32.64 -12.56
CA GLN A 19 0.64 -31.77 -12.23
C GLN A 19 0.23 -30.44 -11.56
N THR A 20 -0.93 -29.87 -11.92
CA THR A 20 -1.41 -28.64 -11.28
C THR A 20 -1.89 -28.86 -9.85
N SER A 21 -2.32 -30.08 -9.50
CA SER A 21 -2.73 -30.41 -8.12
C SER A 21 -1.56 -30.79 -7.21
N TYR A 22 -0.41 -31.21 -7.75
CA TYR A 22 0.82 -31.43 -6.97
C TYR A 22 1.66 -30.17 -6.72
N SER A 23 1.37 -29.05 -7.39
CA SER A 23 2.06 -27.77 -7.16
C SER A 23 1.31 -26.83 -6.20
N TYR A 24 0.23 -27.31 -5.59
CA TYR A 24 -0.53 -26.60 -4.55
C TYR A 24 -0.10 -27.09 -3.16
N ASP A 25 1.18 -26.97 -2.82
CA ASP A 25 1.57 -26.89 -1.41
C ASP A 25 2.93 -26.19 -1.28
N ARG A 26 2.96 -25.26 -0.32
CA ARG A 26 4.07 -24.40 0.10
C ARG A 26 4.46 -23.21 -0.79
N ASP A 27 3.49 -22.31 -1.00
CA ASP A 27 3.76 -20.91 -0.64
C ASP A 27 3.44 -20.72 0.84
N HIS A 28 4.38 -21.15 1.69
CA HIS A 28 4.48 -20.59 3.02
C HIS A 28 4.89 -19.12 2.81
N LEU A 29 3.89 -18.25 2.61
CA LEU A 29 4.00 -16.80 2.69
C LEU A 29 4.39 -16.46 4.14
N THR A 30 5.67 -16.68 4.47
CA THR A 30 6.30 -16.03 5.61
C THR A 30 6.33 -14.56 5.26
N ASN A 31 5.31 -13.85 5.75
CA ASN A 31 5.36 -12.45 6.14
C ASN A 31 6.48 -11.66 5.43
N LEU A 32 6.20 -11.21 4.20
CA LEU A 32 7.05 -10.25 3.47
C LEU A 32 7.07 -8.86 4.15
N GLY A 33 6.58 -8.75 5.39
CA GLY A 33 6.94 -7.63 6.23
C GLY A 33 8.46 -7.59 6.32
N ALA A 34 9.05 -6.45 5.97
CA ALA A 34 10.46 -6.20 6.19
C ALA A 34 10.75 -6.50 7.68
N PHE A 35 11.37 -7.65 7.96
CA PHE A 35 11.98 -7.88 9.24
C PHE A 35 13.07 -6.81 9.35
N CYS A 36 12.83 -5.78 10.15
CA CYS A 36 13.90 -4.91 10.60
C CYS A 36 14.98 -5.84 11.16
N SER A 37 16.13 -5.93 10.50
CA SER A 37 17.27 -6.61 11.10
C SER A 37 17.50 -5.90 12.43
N ASN A 38 17.47 -6.66 13.52
CA ASN A 38 17.64 -6.13 14.87
C ASN A 38 19.11 -5.71 15.14
N ASP A 39 19.78 -5.21 14.09
CA ASP A 39 21.19 -4.80 14.01
C ASP A 39 21.33 -3.27 14.04
N SER A 40 20.23 -2.56 14.23
CA SER A 40 20.27 -1.13 14.57
C SER A 40 20.48 -0.99 16.08
N SER A 41 21.48 -0.20 16.47
CA SER A 41 21.60 0.26 17.86
C SER A 41 20.26 0.85 18.27
N LEU A 42 19.71 0.42 19.41
CA LEU A 42 18.48 0.99 19.96
C LEU A 42 18.67 2.50 20.03
N GLY A 43 17.97 3.23 19.16
CA GLY A 43 18.00 4.68 19.15
C GLY A 43 17.52 5.23 20.50
N PRO A 44 17.68 6.55 20.74
CA PRO A 44 17.11 7.17 21.91
C PRO A 44 15.61 6.80 22.04
N PRO A 45 15.12 6.52 23.26
CA PRO A 45 13.71 6.17 23.45
C PRO A 45 12.82 7.33 22.96
N ASN A 46 11.74 6.99 22.23
CA ASN A 46 10.74 7.98 21.86
C ASN A 46 9.99 8.41 23.13
N LEU A 47 10.26 9.63 23.60
CA LEU A 47 9.62 10.22 24.78
C LEU A 47 8.33 10.97 24.44
N ASN A 48 7.91 10.99 23.17
CA ASN A 48 6.67 11.65 22.78
C ASN A 48 5.49 10.96 23.47
N PRO A 49 4.54 11.73 24.04
CA PRO A 49 3.36 11.15 24.65
C PRO A 49 2.53 10.41 23.59
N ILE A 50 1.88 9.33 24.01
CA ILE A 50 0.87 8.66 23.17
C ILE A 50 -0.36 9.58 23.14
N ASP A 51 -0.78 9.98 21.93
CA ASP A 51 -2.03 10.71 21.75
C ASP A 51 -3.20 9.71 21.72
N ASP A 52 -3.95 9.67 22.82
CA ASP A 52 -5.16 8.85 22.96
C ASP A 52 -6.43 9.60 22.51
N SER A 53 -6.29 10.76 21.86
CA SER A 53 -7.45 11.53 21.39
C SER A 53 -8.21 10.80 20.28
N SER A 54 -9.54 10.90 20.33
CA SER A 54 -10.39 10.31 19.29
C SER A 54 -10.20 11.04 17.96
N ALA A 55 -10.08 10.27 16.87
CA ALA A 55 -10.04 10.82 15.52
C ALA A 55 -11.27 11.70 15.22
N LYS A 56 -11.04 12.90 14.71
CA LYS A 56 -12.11 13.85 14.36
C LYS A 56 -12.42 13.74 12.88
N LEU A 57 -13.65 13.39 12.54
CA LEU A 57 -14.11 13.33 11.15
C LEU A 57 -14.12 14.73 10.54
N ILE A 58 -13.48 14.88 9.38
CA ILE A 58 -13.43 16.13 8.62
C ILE A 58 -14.42 16.09 7.47
N ARG A 59 -14.37 15.02 6.66
CA ARG A 59 -15.27 14.84 5.52
C ARG A 59 -15.41 13.38 5.12
N THR A 60 -16.53 13.06 4.49
CA THR A 60 -16.83 11.73 3.95
C THR A 60 -17.32 11.88 2.52
N ILE A 61 -16.94 10.92 1.68
CA ILE A 61 -17.40 10.73 0.31
C ILE A 61 -17.86 9.28 0.14
N GLU A 62 -18.38 8.93 -1.03
CA GLU A 62 -18.92 7.58 -1.31
C GLU A 62 -17.94 6.44 -1.00
N ASN A 63 -16.64 6.64 -1.27
CA ASN A 63 -15.58 5.62 -1.18
C ASN A 63 -14.48 5.97 -0.15
N GLY A 64 -14.76 6.85 0.80
CA GLY A 64 -13.76 7.19 1.80
C GLY A 64 -14.18 8.22 2.84
N SER A 65 -13.40 8.28 3.92
CA SER A 65 -13.52 9.24 5.01
C SER A 65 -12.15 9.81 5.37
N LEU A 66 -12.09 11.12 5.61
CA LEU A 66 -10.92 11.83 6.11
C LEU A 66 -11.16 12.20 7.57
N TYR A 67 -10.20 11.83 8.41
CA TYR A 67 -10.13 12.19 9.82
C TYR A 67 -8.85 12.98 10.11
N THR A 68 -8.84 13.68 11.24
CA THR A 68 -7.63 14.25 11.83
C THR A 68 -7.42 13.69 13.23
N ILE A 69 -6.17 13.37 13.55
CA ILE A 69 -5.70 12.92 14.85
C ILE A 69 -4.57 13.86 15.26
N GLY A 70 -4.33 14.05 16.56
CA GLY A 70 -3.32 14.99 17.02
C GLY A 70 -3.83 16.42 17.23
N ALA A 71 -3.00 17.20 17.89
CA ALA A 71 -3.19 18.62 18.15
C ALA A 71 -1.89 19.39 17.86
N GLY A 72 -2.01 20.67 17.54
CA GLY A 72 -0.86 21.51 17.22
C GLY A 72 -0.09 21.02 15.98
N ASP A 73 1.22 20.92 16.13
CA ASP A 73 2.16 20.53 15.06
C ASP A 73 2.19 19.01 14.82
N ASP A 74 1.75 18.20 15.79
CA ASP A 74 1.68 16.73 15.69
C ASP A 74 0.35 16.26 15.06
N LYS A 75 -0.28 17.11 14.25
CA LYS A 75 -1.54 16.79 13.58
C LYS A 75 -1.29 15.89 12.37
N VAL A 76 -1.95 14.75 12.35
CA VAL A 76 -1.91 13.79 11.23
C VAL A 76 -3.28 13.68 10.57
N TRP A 77 -3.27 13.46 9.26
CA TRP A 77 -4.45 13.16 8.46
C TRP A 77 -4.61 11.64 8.33
N LEU A 78 -5.72 11.10 8.81
CA LEU A 78 -6.04 9.68 8.68
C LEU A 78 -7.09 9.48 7.60
N LEU A 79 -6.76 8.72 6.57
CA LEU A 79 -7.70 8.30 5.52
C LEU A 79 -8.19 6.88 5.80
N HIS A 80 -9.50 6.71 5.74
CA HIS A 80 -10.14 5.40 5.64
C HIS A 80 -10.81 5.30 4.27
N LEU A 81 -10.32 4.41 3.41
CA LEU A 81 -10.80 4.24 2.04
C LEU A 81 -11.42 2.86 1.86
N TRP A 82 -12.42 2.77 0.99
CA TRP A 82 -13.05 1.50 0.61
C TRP A 82 -13.51 1.57 -0.85
N GLY A 83 -13.50 0.43 -1.54
CA GLY A 83 -13.85 0.36 -2.96
C GLY A 83 -13.63 -1.04 -3.54
N TYR A 84 -14.06 -1.25 -4.78
CA TYR A 84 -13.94 -2.54 -5.46
C TYR A 84 -12.66 -2.65 -6.29
N ASP A 85 -12.22 -1.55 -6.88
CA ASP A 85 -11.04 -1.50 -7.74
C ASP A 85 -10.02 -0.45 -7.26
N GLY A 86 -8.82 -0.47 -7.85
CA GLY A 86 -7.76 0.49 -7.54
C GLY A 86 -8.13 1.94 -7.89
N TYR A 87 -9.05 2.14 -8.83
CA TYR A 87 -9.49 3.47 -9.24
C TYR A 87 -10.34 4.12 -8.14
N ASP A 88 -11.24 3.37 -7.50
CA ASP A 88 -12.04 3.83 -6.37
C ASP A 88 -11.15 4.37 -5.24
N TYR A 89 -10.11 3.62 -4.86
CA TYR A 89 -9.15 4.05 -3.84
C TYR A 89 -8.41 5.33 -4.27
N GLY A 90 -7.90 5.38 -5.50
CA GLY A 90 -7.14 6.53 -6.00
C GLY A 90 -7.99 7.79 -6.14
N PHE A 91 -9.20 7.66 -6.65
CA PHE A 91 -10.16 8.75 -6.79
C PHE A 91 -10.58 9.28 -5.42
N ALA A 92 -10.90 8.39 -4.48
CA ALA A 92 -11.27 8.78 -3.13
C ALA A 92 -10.09 9.47 -2.41
N TYR A 93 -8.88 8.92 -2.51
CA TYR A 93 -7.66 9.50 -1.96
C TYR A 93 -7.41 10.92 -2.50
N GLY A 94 -7.38 11.07 -3.83
CA GLY A 94 -7.12 12.36 -4.47
C GLY A 94 -8.20 13.40 -4.16
N THR A 95 -9.46 12.96 -4.07
CA THR A 95 -10.58 13.82 -3.69
C THR A 95 -10.47 14.24 -2.22
N LEU A 96 -10.15 13.31 -1.32
CA LEU A 96 -10.08 13.57 0.12
C LEU A 96 -8.82 14.32 0.55
N LEU A 97 -7.73 14.29 -0.21
CA LEU A 97 -6.47 14.99 0.11
C LEU A 97 -6.11 16.12 -0.86
N LYS A 98 -7.08 16.58 -1.67
CA LYS A 98 -6.84 17.60 -2.70
C LYS A 98 -6.08 18.83 -2.19
N GLU A 99 -6.47 19.37 -1.04
CA GLU A 99 -5.86 20.56 -0.44
C GLU A 99 -4.42 20.30 0.03
N GLN A 100 -4.18 19.15 0.65
CA GLN A 100 -2.86 18.75 1.14
C GLN A 100 -1.92 18.51 -0.04
N ILE A 101 -2.39 17.81 -1.08
CA ILE A 101 -1.59 17.51 -2.28
C ILE A 101 -1.25 18.79 -3.05
N THR A 102 -2.22 19.69 -3.23
CA THR A 102 -1.97 20.97 -3.93
C THR A 102 -0.98 21.86 -3.21
N GLN A 103 -0.81 21.69 -1.89
CA GLN A 103 0.23 22.38 -1.12
C GLN A 103 1.56 21.61 -1.11
N LEU A 104 1.52 20.29 -1.04
CA LEU A 104 2.70 19.44 -0.92
C LEU A 104 3.55 19.43 -2.20
N ILE A 105 2.92 19.23 -3.36
CA ILE A 105 3.64 19.02 -4.62
C ILE A 105 4.52 20.23 -4.99
N PRO A 106 4.02 21.49 -4.98
CA PRO A 106 4.87 22.64 -5.29
C PRO A 106 6.01 22.84 -4.30
N ARG A 107 5.77 22.59 -3.00
CA ARG A 107 6.82 22.71 -1.97
C ARG A 107 7.90 21.65 -2.13
N ALA A 108 7.50 20.40 -2.39
CA ALA A 108 8.43 19.32 -2.64
C ALA A 108 9.27 19.61 -3.89
N TRP A 109 8.64 20.06 -4.97
CA TRP A 109 9.33 20.43 -6.20
C TRP A 109 10.35 21.56 -5.98
N ALA A 110 9.94 22.65 -5.33
CA ALA A 110 10.84 23.75 -5.00
C ALA A 110 12.03 23.30 -4.14
N HIS A 111 11.81 22.36 -3.20
CA HIS A 111 12.90 21.78 -2.42
C HIS A 111 13.89 20.99 -3.28
N PHE A 112 13.39 20.18 -4.22
CA PHE A 112 14.24 19.43 -5.14
C PHE A 112 15.04 20.35 -6.06
N GLU A 113 14.41 21.41 -6.59
CA GLU A 113 15.12 22.41 -7.40
C GLU A 113 16.23 23.10 -6.59
N GLN A 114 15.95 23.50 -5.36
CA GLN A 114 16.96 24.13 -4.49
C GLN A 114 18.15 23.19 -4.25
N LYS A 115 17.91 21.90 -4.00
CA LYS A 115 18.98 20.92 -3.81
C LYS A 115 19.87 20.76 -5.04
N ILE A 116 19.28 20.78 -6.23
CA ILE A 116 20.06 20.70 -7.48
C ILE A 116 20.92 21.96 -7.66
N ILE A 117 20.39 23.14 -7.33
CA ILE A 117 21.15 24.40 -7.43
C ILE A 117 22.30 24.43 -6.41
N ASP A 118 22.02 24.08 -5.16
CA ASP A 118 23.03 24.04 -4.08
C ASP A 118 24.20 23.08 -4.40
N ASP A 119 23.94 21.98 -5.11
CA ASP A 119 24.96 20.98 -5.48
C ASP A 119 25.79 21.40 -6.72
N LEU A 120 25.36 22.43 -7.47
CA LEU A 120 26.05 22.93 -8.66
C LEU A 120 27.05 24.07 -8.34
N ASP A 121 26.89 24.75 -7.20
CA ASP A 121 27.78 25.81 -6.69
C ASP A 121 28.97 25.24 -5.90
#